data_AF-A0A6J4Q151-F1
#
_entry.id   AF-A0A6J4Q151-F1
#
_cell.length_a   1.000
_cell.length_b   1.000
_cell.length_c   1.000
_cell.angle_alpha   90.00
_cell.angle_beta   90.00
_cell.angle_gamma   90.00
#
_symmetry.space_group_name_H-M   'P 1'
#
loop_
_entity.id
_entity.type
_entity.pdbx_description
1 polymer ?
#
loop_
_entity_poly.entity_id
_entity_poly.type
_entity_poly.pdbx_seq_one_letter_code
_entity_poly.pdbx_strand_id
1 'polypeptide(L)'
;EGRQCALKVAKAEEFEAMKERAIDADVADELSTSIYVAEQQRRKEAEAILAASGEEVEAAREALEVLYSNDLQPEASASASEEDASDLELWWKVEAAQVQGKTTTWIIENILGKKGRKFSEGKKQLEELLNKFGGQEL
;
A
#
# COMPACT_ATOMS: atom_id res chain seq x y z
N GLU A 1 -74.30 -23.51 -26.31
CA GLU A 1 -72.92 -23.90 -26.69
C GLU A 1 -71.89 -22.78 -26.46
N GLY A 2 -72.10 -21.56 -26.98
CA GLY A 2 -71.13 -20.43 -26.80
C GLY A 2 -70.76 -20.10 -25.34
N ARG A 3 -71.70 -20.20 -24.40
CA ARG A 3 -71.46 -19.93 -22.97
C ARG A 3 -70.50 -20.95 -22.31
N GLN A 4 -70.50 -22.19 -22.78
CA GLN A 4 -69.57 -23.22 -22.30
C GLN A 4 -68.17 -23.03 -22.91
N CYS A 5 -68.06 -22.56 -24.16
CA CYS A 5 -66.77 -22.20 -24.74
C CYS A 5 -66.13 -21.02 -23.99
N ALA A 6 -66.88 -19.95 -23.70
CA ALA A 6 -66.37 -18.80 -22.97
C ALA A 6 -65.85 -19.18 -21.56
N LEU A 7 -66.57 -20.06 -20.84
CA LEU A 7 -66.16 -20.56 -19.54
C LEU A 7 -64.87 -21.39 -19.59
N LYS A 8 -64.64 -22.16 -20.66
CA LYS A 8 -63.41 -22.94 -20.83
C LYS A 8 -62.20 -22.04 -21.13
N VAL A 9 -62.40 -21.00 -21.94
CA VAL A 9 -61.36 -20.02 -22.26
C VAL A 9 -60.95 -19.25 -21.00
N ALA A 10 -61.91 -18.73 -20.23
CA ALA A 10 -61.63 -18.01 -19.00
C ALA A 10 -60.85 -18.87 -17.96
N LYS A 11 -61.18 -20.15 -17.85
CA LYS A 11 -60.44 -21.09 -16.98
C LYS A 11 -59.02 -21.37 -17.47
N ALA A 12 -58.82 -21.43 -18.78
CA ALA A 12 -57.49 -21.63 -19.35
C ALA A 12 -56.61 -20.39 -19.13
N GLU A 13 -57.17 -19.19 -19.31
CA GLU A 13 -56.49 -17.92 -19.04
C GLU A 13 -56.12 -17.79 -17.56
N GLU A 14 -57.02 -18.12 -16.64
CA GLU A 14 -56.75 -18.11 -15.20
C GLU A 14 -55.65 -19.11 -14.81
N PHE A 15 -55.62 -20.28 -15.43
CA PHE A 15 -54.60 -21.31 -15.18
C PHE A 15 -53.22 -20.88 -15.68
N GLU A 16 -53.13 -20.28 -16.87
CA GLU A 16 -51.85 -19.75 -17.39
C GLU A 16 -51.36 -18.58 -16.52
N ALA A 17 -52.24 -17.66 -16.10
CA ALA A 17 -51.88 -16.58 -15.19
C ALA A 17 -51.46 -17.08 -13.80
N MET A 18 -51.94 -18.26 -13.36
CA MET A 18 -51.47 -18.91 -12.14
C MET A 18 -50.08 -19.50 -12.31
N LYS A 19 -49.78 -20.12 -13.46
CA LYS A 19 -48.44 -20.65 -13.75
C LYS A 19 -47.39 -19.56 -13.80
N GLU A 20 -47.68 -18.46 -14.50
CA GLU A 20 -46.76 -17.34 -14.62
C GLU A 20 -46.40 -16.78 -13.24
N ARG A 21 -47.41 -16.57 -12.38
CA ARG A 21 -47.18 -16.15 -10.98
C ARG A 21 -46.38 -17.15 -10.16
N ALA A 22 -46.54 -18.45 -10.39
CA ALA A 22 -45.77 -19.47 -9.68
C ALA A 22 -44.29 -19.43 -10.10
N ILE A 23 -44.02 -19.29 -11.41
CA ILE A 23 -42.66 -19.15 -11.93
C ILE A 23 -42.00 -17.88 -11.39
N ASP A 24 -42.71 -16.75 -11.38
CA ASP A 24 -42.18 -15.49 -10.86
C ASP A 24 -41.84 -15.59 -9.36
N ALA A 25 -42.67 -16.28 -8.58
CA ALA A 25 -42.44 -16.50 -7.16
C ALA A 25 -41.19 -17.37 -6.92
N ASP A 26 -41.02 -18.46 -7.67
CA ASP A 26 -39.87 -19.34 -7.55
C ASP A 26 -38.57 -18.59 -7.94
N VAL A 27 -38.59 -17.85 -9.05
CA VAL A 27 -37.43 -17.04 -9.49
C VAL A 27 -37.08 -15.98 -8.44
N ALA A 28 -38.08 -15.34 -7.84
CA ALA A 28 -37.84 -14.36 -6.78
C ALA A 28 -37.20 -14.98 -5.53
N ASP A 29 -37.63 -16.19 -5.14
CA ASP A 29 -37.07 -16.90 -3.98
C ASP A 29 -35.63 -17.35 -4.22
N GLU A 30 -35.35 -17.92 -5.40
CA GLU A 30 -34.00 -18.30 -5.81
C GLU A 30 -33.05 -17.09 -5.84
N LEU A 31 -33.50 -15.98 -6.42
CA LEU A 31 -32.72 -14.74 -6.48
C LEU A 31 -32.48 -14.17 -5.08
N SER A 32 -33.51 -14.16 -4.23
CA SER A 32 -33.41 -13.70 -2.84
C SER A 32 -32.38 -14.52 -2.06
N THR A 33 -32.43 -15.84 -2.19
CA THR A 33 -31.47 -16.75 -1.56
C THR A 33 -30.05 -16.51 -2.07
N SER A 34 -29.87 -16.36 -3.38
CA SER A 34 -28.57 -16.08 -3.99
C SER A 34 -27.98 -14.76 -3.50
N ILE A 35 -28.78 -13.69 -3.47
CA ILE A 35 -28.38 -12.39 -2.95
C ILE A 35 -27.99 -12.48 -1.48
N TYR A 36 -28.80 -13.17 -0.66
CA TYR A 36 -28.52 -13.34 0.76
C TYR A 36 -27.17 -14.04 0.98
N VAL A 37 -26.91 -15.15 0.30
CA VAL A 37 -25.64 -15.88 0.40
C VAL A 37 -24.47 -15.00 -0.04
N ALA A 38 -24.62 -14.26 -1.13
CA ALA A 38 -23.58 -13.36 -1.64
C ALA A 38 -23.26 -12.21 -0.66
N GLU A 39 -24.27 -11.65 0.01
CA GLU A 39 -24.09 -10.64 1.07
C GLU A 39 -23.40 -11.24 2.30
N GLN A 40 -23.77 -12.44 2.73
CA GLN A 40 -23.09 -13.11 3.85
C GLN A 40 -21.60 -13.37 3.55
N GLN A 41 -21.28 -13.76 2.31
CA GLN A 41 -19.90 -13.97 1.90
C GLN A 41 -19.11 -12.66 1.89
N ARG A 42 -19.64 -11.59 1.27
CA ARG A 42 -19.02 -10.27 1.27
C ARG A 42 -18.80 -9.71 2.67
N ARG A 43 -19.76 -9.94 3.58
CA ARG A 43 -19.62 -9.55 4.98
C ARG A 43 -18.47 -10.27 5.67
N LYS A 44 -18.35 -11.59 5.51
CA LYS A 44 -17.24 -12.37 6.07
C LYS A 44 -15.89 -11.90 5.54
N GLU A 45 -15.81 -11.61 4.24
CA GLU A 45 -14.59 -11.08 3.63
C GLU A 45 -14.22 -9.70 4.19
N ALA A 46 -15.21 -8.80 4.35
CA ALA A 46 -14.98 -7.50 4.96
C ALA A 46 -14.55 -7.61 6.44
N GLU A 47 -15.16 -8.52 7.20
CA GLU A 47 -14.77 -8.80 8.59
C GLU A 47 -13.34 -9.37 8.67
N ALA A 48 -12.94 -10.23 7.74
CA ALA A 48 -11.58 -10.76 7.67
C ALA A 48 -10.54 -9.67 7.34
N ILE A 49 -10.86 -8.75 6.42
CA ILE A 49 -9.98 -7.61 6.10
C ILE A 49 -9.83 -6.68 7.30
N LEU A 50 -10.93 -6.38 7.99
CA LEU A 50 -10.91 -5.56 9.21
C LEU A 50 -10.06 -6.21 10.31
N ALA A 51 -10.23 -7.52 10.54
CA ALA A 51 -9.45 -8.26 11.52
C ALA A 51 -7.95 -8.27 11.18
N ALA A 52 -7.59 -8.57 9.93
CA ALA A 52 -6.19 -8.56 9.49
C ALA A 52 -5.55 -7.17 9.61
N SER A 53 -6.29 -6.11 9.29
CA SER A 53 -5.79 -4.74 9.42
C SER A 53 -5.53 -4.33 10.88
N GLY A 54 -6.28 -4.85 11.85
CA GLY A 54 -6.08 -4.51 13.26
C GLY A 54 -4.76 -5.05 13.81
N GLU A 55 -4.46 -6.32 13.55
CA GLU A 55 -3.22 -6.96 14.04
C GLU A 55 -1.98 -6.41 13.34
N GLU A 56 -2.01 -6.20 12.02
CA GLU A 56 -0.87 -5.65 11.28
C GLU A 56 -0.62 -4.17 11.63
N VAL A 57 -1.68 -3.38 11.81
CA VAL A 57 -1.56 -1.96 12.16
C VAL A 57 -1.06 -1.79 13.59
N GLU A 58 -1.53 -2.60 14.55
CA GLU A 58 -0.99 -2.54 15.91
C GLU A 58 0.45 -3.07 15.98
N ALA A 59 0.80 -4.14 15.25
CA ALA A 59 2.19 -4.59 15.18
C ALA A 59 3.10 -3.51 14.55
N ALA A 60 2.63 -2.83 13.51
CA ALA A 60 3.35 -1.70 12.91
C ALA A 60 3.46 -0.51 13.86
N ARG A 61 2.40 -0.20 14.62
CA ARG A 61 2.38 0.84 15.64
C ARG A 61 3.36 0.53 16.77
N GLU A 62 3.36 -0.70 17.29
CA GLU A 62 4.29 -1.16 18.32
C GLU A 62 5.74 -1.11 17.82
N ALA A 63 6.02 -1.54 16.59
CA ALA A 63 7.35 -1.45 15.99
C ALA A 63 7.81 0.01 15.87
N LEU A 64 6.93 0.93 15.48
CA LEU A 64 7.23 2.36 15.42
C LEU A 64 7.47 2.96 16.81
N GLU A 65 6.67 2.56 17.80
CA GLU A 65 6.80 3.00 19.19
C GLU A 65 8.10 2.53 19.82
N VAL A 66 8.57 1.32 19.50
CA VAL A 66 9.89 0.81 19.91
C VAL A 66 11.03 1.60 19.26
N LEU A 67 10.96 1.88 17.96
CA LEU A 67 11.96 2.72 17.27
C LEU A 67 12.04 4.11 17.89
N TYR A 68 10.88 4.76 18.09
CA TYR A 68 10.83 6.12 18.61
C TYR A 68 11.21 6.20 20.10
N SER A 69 10.91 5.16 20.89
CA SER A 69 11.30 5.09 22.30
C SER A 69 12.79 4.79 22.47
N ASN A 70 13.41 4.03 21.55
CA ASN A 70 14.85 3.81 21.54
C ASN A 70 15.63 5.06 21.11
N ASP A 71 15.15 5.81 20.12
CA ASP A 71 15.79 7.07 19.68
C ASP A 71 15.67 8.20 20.73
N LEU A 72 14.76 8.06 21.69
CA LEU A 72 14.60 8.98 22.81
C LEU A 72 15.33 8.55 24.09
N GLN A 73 16.07 7.43 24.12
CA GLN A 73 17.01 7.14 25.21
C GLN A 73 18.31 7.93 24.98
N PRO A 74 18.56 9.01 25.73
CA PRO A 74 19.73 9.85 25.54
C PRO A 74 20.86 9.27 26.39
N GLU A 75 21.27 8.03 26.17
CA GLU A 75 22.39 7.47 26.93
C GLU A 75 23.37 6.75 26.01
N ALA A 76 24.53 7.41 25.89
CA ALA A 76 25.84 6.93 25.48
C ALA A 76 26.20 6.94 23.98
N SER A 77 26.68 8.13 23.59
CA SER A 77 27.97 8.30 22.93
C SER A 77 28.18 7.68 21.54
N ALA A 78 27.99 8.52 20.53
CA ALA A 78 29.17 9.06 19.88
C ALA A 78 29.03 10.58 19.85
N SER A 79 30.04 11.28 20.35
CA SER A 79 30.23 12.70 20.11
C SER A 79 30.35 12.92 18.59
N ALA A 80 29.22 13.03 17.89
CA ALA A 80 29.22 13.59 16.56
C ALA A 80 29.59 15.07 16.75
N SER A 81 30.84 15.40 16.46
CA SER A 81 31.23 16.79 16.29
C SER A 81 30.30 17.42 15.24
N GLU A 82 30.12 18.74 15.25
CA GLU A 82 29.33 19.43 14.22
C GLU A 82 29.78 19.06 12.79
N GLU A 83 31.03 18.60 12.63
CA GLU A 83 31.59 18.05 11.40
C GLU A 83 30.93 16.72 10.96
N ASP A 84 30.69 15.78 11.87
CA ASP A 84 30.06 14.49 11.54
C ASP A 84 28.60 14.63 11.10
N ALA A 85 27.87 15.59 11.67
CA ALA A 85 26.51 15.91 11.23
C ALA A 85 26.50 16.51 9.81
N SER A 86 27.48 17.37 9.50
CA SER A 86 27.61 17.99 8.17
C SER A 86 28.05 16.99 7.09
N ASP A 87 28.91 16.04 7.43
CA ASP A 87 29.35 14.95 6.55
C ASP A 87 28.19 13.98 6.25
N LEU A 88 27.36 13.68 7.25
CA LEU A 88 26.19 12.81 7.09
C LEU A 88 25.15 13.44 6.15
N GLU A 89 24.88 14.75 6.28
CA GLU A 89 23.96 15.46 5.38
C GLU A 89 24.50 15.48 3.93
N LEU A 90 25.82 15.63 3.78
CA LEU A 90 26.49 15.59 2.48
C LEU A 90 26.40 14.18 1.86
N TRP A 91 26.51 13.13 2.69
CA TRP A 91 26.39 11.73 2.26
C TRP A 91 25.02 11.39 1.70
N TRP A 92 23.93 11.77 2.38
CA TRP A 92 22.58 11.54 1.84
C TRP A 92 22.35 12.19 0.47
N LYS A 93 22.90 13.38 0.24
CA LYS A 93 22.82 14.05 -1.06
C LYS A 93 23.59 13.30 -2.14
N VAL A 94 24.77 12.78 -1.80
CA VAL A 94 25.60 11.96 -2.70
C VAL A 94 24.90 10.65 -3.05
N GLU A 95 24.36 9.94 -2.07
CA GLU A 95 23.64 8.68 -2.26
C GLU A 95 22.39 8.87 -3.14
N ALA A 96 21.57 9.88 -2.85
CA ALA A 96 20.40 10.21 -3.66
C ALA A 96 20.79 10.50 -5.13
N ALA A 97 21.91 11.17 -5.37
CA ALA A 97 22.42 11.43 -6.71
C ALA A 97 22.94 10.17 -7.41
N GLN A 98 23.58 9.24 -6.69
CA GLN A 98 24.00 7.94 -7.23
C GLN A 98 22.81 7.07 -7.62
N VAL A 99 21.77 7.00 -6.78
CA VAL A 99 20.52 6.28 -7.09
C VAL A 99 19.83 6.85 -8.33
N GLN A 100 19.91 8.17 -8.53
CA GLN A 100 19.42 8.85 -9.73
C GLN A 100 20.34 8.68 -10.96
N GLY A 101 21.41 7.90 -10.87
CA GLY A 101 22.34 7.63 -11.96
C GLY A 101 23.22 8.83 -12.34
N LYS A 102 23.42 9.80 -11.44
CA LYS A 102 24.32 10.93 -11.69
C LYS A 102 25.77 10.47 -11.65
N THR A 103 26.60 11.06 -12.52
CA THR A 103 28.02 10.70 -12.61
C THR A 103 28.82 11.28 -11.44
N THR A 104 29.94 10.65 -11.11
CA THR A 104 30.89 11.13 -10.10
C THR A 104 31.32 12.57 -10.36
N THR A 105 31.56 12.92 -11.63
CA THR A 105 31.87 14.31 -12.04
C THR A 105 30.73 15.25 -11.69
N TRP A 106 29.47 14.87 -11.97
CA TRP A 106 28.31 15.70 -11.66
C TRP A 106 28.16 15.93 -10.15
N ILE A 107 28.38 14.89 -9.34
CA ILE A 107 28.33 14.94 -7.87
C ILE A 107 29.39 15.90 -7.33
N ILE A 108 30.66 15.77 -7.79
CA ILE A 108 31.77 16.65 -7.36
C ILE A 108 31.48 18.11 -7.71
N GLU A 109 30.93 18.36 -8.89
CA GLU A 109 30.69 19.71 -9.37
C GLU A 109 29.47 20.40 -8.75
N ASN A 110 28.40 19.65 -8.44
CA ASN A 110 27.11 20.22 -8.04
C ASN A 110 26.79 20.02 -6.56
N ILE A 111 27.26 18.94 -5.94
CA ILE A 111 27.04 18.66 -4.50
C ILE A 111 28.21 19.19 -3.68
N LEU A 112 29.45 18.88 -4.10
CA LEU A 112 30.66 19.37 -3.41
C LEU A 112 31.08 20.77 -3.84
N GLY A 113 30.54 21.28 -4.95
CA GLY A 113 30.85 22.61 -5.48
C GLY A 113 32.31 22.79 -5.96
N LYS A 114 33.05 21.69 -6.18
CA LYS A 114 34.46 21.72 -6.55
C LYS A 114 34.59 21.57 -8.07
N LYS A 115 34.94 22.66 -8.76
CA LYS A 115 35.12 22.69 -10.23
C LYS A 115 36.55 23.03 -10.63
N GLY A 116 36.96 22.62 -11.84
CA GLY A 116 38.24 22.99 -12.45
C GLY A 116 39.45 22.57 -11.61
N ARG A 117 40.27 23.54 -11.18
CA ARG A 117 41.52 23.29 -10.42
C ARG A 117 41.31 22.57 -9.08
N LYS A 118 40.10 22.60 -8.52
CA LYS A 118 39.74 21.91 -7.26
C LYS A 118 39.05 20.56 -7.47
N PHE A 119 38.92 20.09 -8.71
CA PHE A 119 38.23 18.83 -9.00
C PHE A 119 38.90 17.62 -8.35
N SER A 120 40.24 17.58 -8.33
CA SER A 120 41.00 16.52 -7.65
C SER A 120 40.79 16.50 -6.13
N GLU A 121 40.59 17.67 -5.52
CA GLU A 121 40.24 17.81 -4.10
C GLU A 121 38.84 17.27 -3.83
N GLY A 122 37.86 17.60 -4.69
CA GLY A 122 36.50 17.06 -4.60
C GLY A 122 36.43 15.55 -4.81
N LYS A 123 37.30 14.98 -5.66
CA LYS A 123 37.40 13.53 -5.82
C LYS A 123 37.85 12.83 -4.54
N LYS A 124 38.88 13.37 -3.88
CA LYS A 124 39.37 12.83 -2.60
C LYS A 124 38.31 12.95 -1.50
N GLN A 125 37.64 14.09 -1.40
CA GLN A 125 36.56 14.29 -0.44
C GLN A 125 35.39 13.32 -0.67
N LEU A 126 35.03 13.05 -1.92
CA LEU A 126 34.00 12.07 -2.26
C LEU A 126 34.43 10.64 -1.90
N GLU A 127 35.68 10.27 -2.17
CA GLU A 127 36.24 8.96 -1.81
C GLU A 127 36.32 8.78 -0.29
N GLU A 128 36.75 9.79 0.46
CA GLU A 128 36.78 9.79 1.94
C GLU A 128 35.38 9.62 2.52
N LEU A 129 34.41 10.35 1.98
CA LEU A 129 33.03 10.30 2.43
C LEU A 129 32.34 8.96 2.09
N LEU A 130 32.61 8.40 0.90
CA LEU A 130 32.13 7.06 0.55
C LEU A 130 32.82 5.96 1.36
N ASN A 131 34.09 6.12 1.74
CA ASN A 131 34.75 5.16 2.63
C ASN A 131 34.24 5.26 4.08
N LYS A 132 33.91 6.47 4.54
CA LYS A 132 33.39 6.72 5.90
C LYS A 132 32.01 6.10 6.11
N PHE A 133 31.14 6.12 5.10
CA PHE A 133 29.74 5.66 5.23
C PHE A 133 29.37 4.46 4.34
N GLY A 134 30.09 4.21 3.25
CA GLY A 134 29.86 3.08 2.34
C GLY A 134 30.62 1.80 2.70
N GLY A 135 31.41 1.81 3.79
CA GLY A 135 32.08 0.64 4.35
C GLY A 135 31.19 -0.26 5.22
N GLN A 136 29.91 0.08 5.42
CA GLN A 136 28.93 -0.86 5.93
C GLN A 136 28.46 -1.76 4.78
N GLU A 137 29.16 -2.88 4.59
CA GLU A 137 28.61 -4.01 3.85
C GLU A 137 27.26 -4.39 4.47
N LEU A 138 26.20 -4.32 3.66
CA LEU A 138 24.95 -5.08 3.85
C LEU A 138 25.21 -6.56 3.59
#